data_AF-A0AB39HLX7-F1
#
_entry.id   AF-A0AB39HLX7-F1
#
_cell.length_a   1.000
_cell.length_b   1.000
_cell.length_c   1.000
_cell.angle_alpha   90.00
_cell.angle_beta   90.00
_cell.angle_gamma   90.00
#
_symmetry.space_group_name_H-M   'P 1'
#
loop_
_entity.id
_entity.type
_entity.pdbx_description
1 polymer ?
#
loop_
_entity_poly.entity_id
_entity_poly.type
_entity_poly.pdbx_seq_one_letter_code
_entity_poly.pdbx_strand_id
1 'polypeptide(L)' 'MLLPNKLFSYKESTLSKFPILIKCLINRPYSVEELYNTNKSLFLDIEDYTETLCCLYALRKIKLDEERGVIVHAEEDSVR' A
#
# COMPACT_ATOMS: atom_id res chain seq x y z
N MET A 1 -5.90 -2.89 11.73
CA MET A 1 -5.90 -3.62 10.45
C MET A 1 -7.21 -4.34 10.37
N LEU A 2 -8.02 -4.06 9.34
CA LEU A 2 -9.26 -4.79 9.14
C LEU A 2 -8.98 -6.07 8.35
N LEU A 3 -9.18 -7.22 8.99
CA LEU A 3 -9.02 -8.54 8.36
C LEU A 3 -10.36 -9.11 7.91
N PRO A 4 -10.39 -9.87 6.80
CA PRO A 4 -11.60 -10.56 6.38
C PRO A 4 -11.99 -11.60 7.43
N ASN A 5 -13.27 -11.61 7.78
CA ASN A 5 -13.85 -12.56 8.72
C ASN A 5 -15.35 -12.72 8.43
N LYS A 6 -16.09 -13.35 9.35
CA LYS A 6 -17.53 -13.59 9.17
C LYS A 6 -18.37 -12.31 9.14
N LEU A 7 -17.88 -11.23 9.74
CA LEU A 7 -18.53 -9.91 9.79
C LEU A 7 -18.11 -9.01 8.63
N PHE A 8 -16.85 -9.11 8.20
CA PHE A 8 -16.27 -8.26 7.15
C PHE A 8 -15.78 -9.07 5.97
N SER A 9 -16.28 -8.77 4.77
CA SER A 9 -15.84 -9.44 3.55
C SER A 9 -14.41 -9.05 3.17
N TYR A 10 -13.80 -9.83 2.26
CA TYR A 10 -12.50 -9.48 1.69
C TYR A 10 -12.48 -8.07 1.11
N LYS A 11 -13.53 -7.69 0.36
CA LYS A 11 -13.59 -6.38 -0.31
C LYS A 11 -13.51 -5.22 0.68
N GLU A 12 -14.11 -5.39 1.86
CA GLU A 12 -14.10 -4.38 2.93
C GLU A 12 -12.78 -4.36 3.71
N SER A 13 -12.05 -5.48 3.74
CA SER A 13 -10.81 -5.62 4.51
C SER A 13 -9.65 -4.78 3.96
N THR A 14 -8.68 -4.46 4.82
CA THR A 14 -7.42 -3.80 4.44
C THR A 14 -6.64 -4.61 3.38
N LEU A 15 -6.76 -5.95 3.39
CA LEU A 15 -6.05 -6.82 2.45
C LEU A 15 -6.46 -6.60 0.99
N SER A 16 -7.72 -6.20 0.71
CA SER A 16 -8.16 -5.97 -0.67
C SER A 16 -7.44 -4.81 -1.35
N LYS A 17 -6.88 -3.90 -0.56
CA LYS A 17 -6.21 -2.67 -1.01
C LYS A 17 -4.78 -2.93 -1.47
N PHE A 18 -4.14 -3.98 -0.94
CA PHE A 18 -2.75 -4.33 -1.22
C PHE A 18 -2.45 -4.51 -2.71
N PRO A 19 -3.15 -5.40 -3.45
CA PRO A 19 -2.84 -5.63 -4.86
C PRO A 19 -3.04 -4.38 -5.72
N ILE A 20 -3.91 -3.45 -5.30
CA ILE A 20 -4.18 -2.22 -6.05
C ILE A 20 -3.00 -1.25 -5.88
N LEU A 21 -2.58 -0.98 -4.64
CA LEU A 21 -1.43 -0.11 -4.37
C LEU A 21 -0.14 -0.66 -4.97
N ILE A 22 0.11 -1.97 -4.85
CA ILE A 22 1.31 -2.60 -5.43
C ILE A 22 1.34 -2.39 -6.94
N LYS A 23 0.21 -2.59 -7.64
CA LYS A 23 0.12 -2.35 -9.09
C LYS A 23 0.43 -0.90 -9.47
N CYS A 24 -0.01 0.07 -8.67
CA CYS A 24 0.37 1.48 -8.89
C CYS A 24 1.89 1.65 -8.78
N LEU A 25 2.50 1.12 -7.73
CA LEU A 25 3.92 1.32 -7.41
C LEU A 25 4.87 0.54 -8.33
N ILE A 26 4.41 -0.56 -8.95
CA ILE A 26 5.16 -1.27 -10.00
C ILE A 26 5.32 -0.38 -11.25
N ASN A 27 4.33 0.45 -11.57
CA ASN A 27 4.39 1.29 -12.78
C ASN A 27 5.35 2.46 -12.61
N ARG A 28 5.36 3.09 -11.44
CA ARG A 28 6.28 4.18 -11.09
C ARG A 28 6.29 4.46 -9.57
N PRO A 29 7.33 5.15 -9.06
CA PRO A 29 7.30 5.75 -7.73
C PRO A 29 6.22 6.83 -7.58
N TYR A 30 5.68 6.98 -6.39
CA TYR A 30 4.73 8.05 -6.04
C TYR A 30 5.15 8.75 -4.76
N SER A 31 4.88 10.05 -4.63
CA SER A 31 4.90 10.67 -3.30
C SER A 31 3.76 10.11 -2.44
N VAL A 32 3.88 10.23 -1.12
CA VAL A 32 2.84 9.76 -0.17
C VAL A 32 1.49 10.43 -0.46
N GLU A 33 1.52 11.72 -0.78
CA GLU A 33 0.32 12.51 -1.11
C GLU A 33 -0.26 12.11 -2.47
N GLU A 34 0.58 11.96 -3.50
CA GLU A 34 0.11 11.62 -4.85
C GLU A 34 -0.53 10.23 -4.87
N LEU A 35 0.08 9.27 -4.16
CA LEU A 35 -0.45 7.91 -4.04
C LEU A 35 -1.80 7.89 -3.33
N TYR A 36 -1.95 8.70 -2.27
CA TYR A 36 -3.22 8.85 -1.55
C TYR A 36 -4.29 9.50 -2.44
N ASN A 37 -3.99 10.66 -3.03
CA ASN A 37 -4.96 11.40 -3.84
C ASN A 37 -5.44 10.60 -5.05
N THR A 38 -4.55 9.84 -5.70
CA THR A 38 -4.91 8.98 -6.84
C THR A 38 -5.80 7.78 -6.44
N ASN A 39 -5.66 7.29 -5.20
CA ASN A 39 -6.37 6.11 -4.70
C ASN A 39 -7.34 6.44 -3.57
N LYS A 40 -7.77 7.70 -3.45
CA LYS A 40 -8.50 8.18 -2.27
C LYS A 40 -9.82 7.44 -2.02
N SER A 41 -10.50 7.04 -3.08
CA SER A 41 -11.75 6.26 -3.01
C SER A 41 -11.57 4.85 -2.45
N LEU A 42 -10.33 4.36 -2.34
CA LEU A 42 -10.02 3.04 -1.81
C LEU A 42 -9.93 3.03 -0.27
N PHE A 43 -9.74 4.19 0.36
CA PHE A 43 -9.49 4.31 1.79
C PHE A 43 -10.66 4.99 2.50
N LEU A 44 -10.97 4.52 3.71
CA LEU A 44 -11.99 5.14 4.56
C LEU A 44 -11.54 6.50 5.06
N ASP A 45 -10.28 6.59 5.50
CA ASP A 45 -9.66 7.77 6.05
C ASP A 45 -8.12 7.70 5.90
N ILE A 46 -7.43 8.66 6.51
CA ILE A 46 -5.97 8.72 6.52
C ILE A 46 -5.38 7.57 7.34
N GLU A 47 -6.04 7.14 8.42
CA GLU A 47 -5.55 6.08 9.29
C GLU A 47 -5.53 4.73 8.56
N ASP A 48 -6.60 4.41 7.83
CA ASP A 48 -6.71 3.24 6.96
C ASP A 48 -5.65 3.24 5.85
N TYR A 49 -5.36 4.41 5.28
CA TYR A 49 -4.27 4.56 4.29
C TYR A 49 -2.90 4.32 4.91
N THR A 50 -2.57 5.01 6.01
CA THR A 50 -1.28 4.88 6.69
C THR A 50 -1.07 3.45 7.18
N GLU A 51 -2.09 2.82 7.74
CA GLU A 51 -2.03 1.42 8.16
C GLU A 51 -1.75 0.49 6.98
N THR A 52 -2.43 0.68 5.85
CA THR A 52 -2.18 -0.11 4.63
C THR A 52 -0.73 0.00 4.18
N LEU A 53 -0.15 1.21 4.19
CA LEU A 53 1.26 1.42 3.87
C LEU A 53 2.20 0.75 4.87
N CYS A 54 1.93 0.87 6.18
CA CYS A 54 2.71 0.21 7.22
C CYS A 54 2.73 -1.31 7.03
N CYS A 55 1.61 -1.91 6.67
CA CYS A 55 1.55 -3.35 6.39
C CYS A 55 2.38 -3.72 5.17
N LEU A 56 2.25 -3.00 4.05
CA LEU A 56 3.03 -3.27 2.85
C LEU A 56 4.54 -3.09 3.08
N TYR A 57 4.92 -2.10 3.89
CA TYR A 57 6.31 -1.87 4.28
C TYR A 57 6.83 -3.00 5.17
N ALA A 58 6.05 -3.42 6.18
CA ALA A 58 6.39 -4.55 7.05
C ALA A 58 6.53 -5.87 6.26
N LEU A 59 5.71 -6.05 5.23
CA LEU A 59 5.76 -7.18 4.29
C LEU A 59 6.89 -7.06 3.25
N ARG A 60 7.69 -5.99 3.29
CA ARG A 60 8.75 -5.69 2.32
C ARG A 60 8.26 -5.69 0.87
N LYS A 61 7.02 -5.23 0.64
CA LYS A 61 6.46 -5.03 -0.71
C LYS A 61 6.61 -3.60 -1.20
N ILE A 62 6.87 -2.66 -0.30
CA ILE A 62 7.20 -1.27 -0.63
C ILE A 62 8.39 -0.80 0.22
N LYS A 63 9.09 0.23 -0.26
CA LYS A 63 10.15 0.94 0.46
C LYS A 63 9.89 2.45 0.40
N LEU A 64 10.35 3.17 1.40
CA LEU A 64 10.42 4.63 1.37
C LEU A 64 11.82 5.01 0.87
N ASP A 65 11.88 5.72 -0.25
CA ASP A 65 13.08 6.39 -0.72
C ASP A 65 13.15 7.74 0.00
N GLU A 66 13.95 7.82 1.05
CA GLU A 66 14.06 9.01 1.91
C GLU A 66 14.72 10.19 1.18
N GLU A 67 15.61 9.93 0.22
CA GLU A 67 16.28 11.00 -0.54
C GLU A 67 15.30 11.71 -1.47
N ARG A 68 14.39 10.94 -2.09
CA ARG A 68 13.42 11.46 -3.05
C ARG A 68 12.05 11.74 -2.43
N GLY A 69 11.80 11.28 -1.21
CA GLY A 69 10.51 11.42 -0.53
C GLY A 69 9.37 10.65 -1.20
N VAL A 70 9.68 9.51 -1.84
CA VAL A 70 8.72 8.72 -2.61
C VAL A 70 8.63 7.28 -2.11
N ILE A 71 7.47 6.69 -2.29
CA ILE A 71 7.23 5.26 -2.09
C ILE A 71 7.57 4.54 -3.40
N VAL A 72 8.38 3.49 -3.29
CA VAL A 72 8.75 2.62 -4.40
C VAL A 72 8.32 1.19 -4.12
N HIS A 73 8.01 0.43 -5.17
CA HIS A 73 7.83 -1.01 -5.05
C HIS A 73 9.17 -1.65 -4.63
N ALA A 74 9.12 -2.55 -3.66
CA ALA A 74 10.27 -3.37 -3.31
C ALA A 74 10.37 -4.51 -4.33
N GLU A 75 11.29 -4.43 -5.28
CA GLU A 75 11.62 -5.59 -6.11
C GLU A 75 11.98 -6.75 -5.17
N GLU A 76 11.46 -7.95 -5.46
CA GLU A 76 11.95 -9.16 -4.80
C GLU A 76 13.44 -9.21 -5.09
N ASP A 77 14.24 -9.04 -4.04
CA ASP A 77 15.68 -9.32 -4.06
C ASP A 77 15.80 -10.71 -4.68
N SER A 78 16.09 -10.72 -5.98
CA SER A 78 16.26 -11.93 -6.77
C SER A 78 17.42 -12.61 -6.10
N VAL A 79 17.09 -13.73 -5.45
CA VAL A 79 17.99 -14.66 -4.76
C VAL A 79 19.34 -14.65 -5.47
N ARG A 80 20.33 -14.04 -4.82
CA ARG A 80 21.74 -14.29 -5.10
C ARG A 80 22.12 -15.65 -4.53
#